data_AF-A0A3A8U7F3-F1
#
_entry.id   AF-A0A3A8U7F3-F1
#
_cell.length_a   1.000
_cell.length_b   1.000
_cell.length_c   1.000
_cell.angle_alpha   90.00
_cell.angle_beta   90.00
_cell.angle_gamma   90.00
#
_symmetry.space_group_name_H-M   'P 1'
#
loop_
_entity.id
_entity.type
_entity.pdbx_description
1 polymer ?
#
loop_
_entity_poly.entity_id
_entity_poly.type
_entity_poly.pdbx_seq_one_letter_code
_entity_poly.pdbx_strand_id
1 'polypeptide(L)'
;MLDSGDSTGIQICTVVVLLCLSAFFSSAETALTTVNRMRVRTLSEAGDKRAVTLTKVIEEPGKMLSTILVGNNIVNLSASSLMTTLTIQLFGNKAVGAATGILTLLILVFGEISPKTLATIHSERLALRYAGVIYLMMTLLTPVIFCINQLSLGFLLLLRVDPKKKQEAITEDELRTIVEVSHEEGVIESEEKKMINNVFDFGDSVAKDVMVPRIDMVMVDVDTTFEELMETFRQEKFTRFPVYEGTTDNVIGIINVKDFLLAERRAFTIRDFLRQPLYTYEYKKTAELMVEMRKTFNNFIIVLDEYGATAGMITLEDMLEEIVGEIRDEYDEDEEDAVRMIAPDEYLISGSTKLDDLNSWLNLKLESEDYDSIGGLVIGLLDHLPEAGEEVSHEGLRLVVDSVEKNRIEKIHLYILSAQEQESGETEEKEHRDHRKRADSGEEESAAS
;
A
#
# COMPACT_ATOMS: atom_id res chain seq x y z
N MET A 1 -34.24 -70.26 0.35
CA MET A 1 -34.60 -69.99 -1.07
C MET A 1 -35.36 -68.67 -1.24
N LEU A 2 -35.46 -67.85 -0.20
CA LEU A 2 -35.36 -66.39 -0.35
C LEU A 2 -33.84 -66.06 -0.29
N ASP A 3 -33.39 -64.86 -0.69
CA ASP A 3 -32.00 -64.35 -0.55
C ASP A 3 -30.94 -64.66 -1.63
N SER A 4 -31.13 -64.15 -2.85
CA SER A 4 -29.96 -63.77 -3.67
C SER A 4 -30.21 -62.50 -4.49
N GLY A 5 -31.42 -62.32 -5.02
CA GLY A 5 -31.82 -61.07 -5.70
C GLY A 5 -31.88 -59.85 -4.76
N ASP A 6 -32.41 -60.01 -3.55
CA ASP A 6 -32.54 -58.91 -2.58
C ASP A 6 -31.17 -58.42 -2.09
N SER A 7 -30.22 -59.34 -1.88
CA SER A 7 -28.85 -59.03 -1.45
C SER A 7 -28.09 -58.20 -2.49
N THR A 8 -28.21 -58.54 -3.78
CA THR A 8 -27.59 -57.78 -4.88
C THR A 8 -28.20 -56.38 -5.01
N GLY A 9 -29.53 -56.27 -4.90
CA GLY A 9 -30.22 -54.98 -4.94
C GLY A 9 -29.77 -54.04 -3.81
N ILE A 10 -29.63 -54.58 -2.59
CA ILE A 10 -29.13 -53.83 -1.43
C ILE A 10 -27.69 -53.36 -1.65
N GLN A 11 -26.80 -54.21 -2.21
CA GLN A 11 -25.41 -53.83 -2.50
C GLN A 11 -25.33 -52.70 -3.53
N ILE A 12 -26.09 -52.77 -4.62
CA ILE A 12 -26.13 -51.70 -5.63
C ILE A 12 -26.65 -50.39 -5.02
N CYS A 13 -27.74 -50.46 -4.26
CA CYS A 13 -28.28 -49.29 -3.56
C CYS A 13 -27.24 -48.67 -2.61
N THR A 14 -26.49 -49.52 -1.89
CA THR A 14 -25.42 -49.08 -1.00
C THR A 14 -24.29 -48.37 -1.75
N VAL A 15 -23.87 -48.89 -2.91
CA VAL A 15 -22.86 -48.23 -3.76
C VAL A 15 -23.34 -46.85 -4.24
N VAL A 16 -24.62 -46.72 -4.63
CA VAL A 16 -25.19 -45.43 -5.02
C VAL A 16 -25.21 -44.44 -3.84
N VAL A 17 -25.60 -44.89 -2.65
CA VAL A 17 -25.55 -44.07 -1.43
C VAL A 17 -24.12 -43.63 -1.12
N LEU A 18 -23.14 -44.53 -1.24
CA LEU A 18 -21.73 -44.19 -1.05
C LEU A 18 -21.25 -43.18 -2.10
N LEU A 19 -21.68 -43.28 -3.36
CA LEU A 19 -21.36 -42.28 -4.38
C LEU A 19 -21.93 -40.90 -4.03
N CYS A 20 -23.17 -40.84 -3.51
CA CYS A 20 -23.75 -39.59 -3.01
C CYS A 20 -23.00 -39.02 -1.79
N LEU A 21 -22.53 -39.88 -0.88
CA LEU A 21 -21.73 -39.46 0.27
C LEU A 21 -20.35 -38.93 -0.17
N SER A 22 -19.75 -39.55 -1.20
CA SER A 22 -18.51 -39.07 -1.83
C SER A 22 -18.70 -37.65 -2.38
N ALA A 23 -19.80 -37.44 -3.14
CA ALA A 23 -20.20 -36.13 -3.63
C ALA A 23 -20.42 -35.09 -2.52
N PHE A 24 -21.03 -35.51 -1.41
CA PHE A 24 -21.22 -34.65 -0.25
C PHE A 24 -19.87 -34.22 0.37
N PHE A 25 -18.98 -35.16 0.69
CA PHE A 25 -17.69 -34.81 1.30
C PHE A 25 -16.83 -33.95 0.38
N SER A 26 -16.79 -34.31 -0.91
CA SER A 26 -16.05 -33.58 -1.94
C SER A 26 -16.58 -32.15 -2.13
N SER A 27 -17.89 -31.96 -2.23
CA SER A 27 -18.48 -30.62 -2.31
C SER A 27 -18.33 -29.83 -1.00
N ALA A 28 -18.36 -30.50 0.16
CA ALA A 28 -18.13 -29.85 1.45
C ALA A 28 -16.69 -29.35 1.58
N GLU A 29 -15.70 -30.11 1.14
CA GLU A 29 -14.29 -29.69 1.10
C GLU A 29 -14.13 -28.38 0.33
N THR A 30 -14.64 -28.34 -0.90
CA THR A 30 -14.51 -27.15 -1.76
C THR A 30 -15.34 -25.97 -1.25
N ALA A 31 -16.58 -26.20 -0.81
CA ALA A 31 -17.41 -25.11 -0.30
C ALA A 31 -16.82 -24.47 0.97
N LEU A 32 -16.27 -25.27 1.88
CA LEU A 32 -15.70 -24.77 3.15
C LEU A 32 -14.33 -24.11 2.98
N THR A 33 -13.54 -24.51 1.97
CA THR A 33 -12.24 -23.89 1.70
C THR A 33 -12.35 -22.59 0.89
N THR A 34 -13.40 -22.43 0.09
CA THR A 34 -13.58 -21.27 -0.81
C THR A 34 -14.56 -20.21 -0.28
N VAL A 35 -15.22 -20.45 0.86
CA VAL A 35 -16.19 -19.49 1.42
C VAL A 35 -15.52 -18.21 1.93
N ASN A 36 -16.14 -17.05 1.66
CA ASN A 36 -15.69 -15.76 2.17
C ASN A 36 -15.84 -15.69 3.70
N ARG A 37 -14.72 -15.74 4.42
CA ARG A 37 -14.68 -15.74 5.90
C ARG A 37 -15.26 -14.47 6.51
N MET A 38 -15.06 -13.31 5.88
CA MET A 38 -15.58 -12.04 6.36
C MET A 38 -17.11 -12.03 6.33
N ARG A 39 -17.70 -12.47 5.21
CA ARG A 39 -19.16 -12.57 5.08
C ARG A 39 -19.77 -13.52 6.11
N VAL A 40 -19.14 -14.67 6.36
CA VAL A 40 -19.59 -15.63 7.39
C VAL A 40 -19.55 -15.02 8.79
N ARG A 41 -18.49 -14.25 9.12
CA ARG A 41 -18.40 -13.52 10.39
C ARG A 41 -19.52 -12.50 10.53
N THR A 42 -19.79 -11.70 9.51
CA THR A 42 -20.91 -10.73 9.51
C THR A 42 -22.26 -11.42 9.75
N LEU A 43 -22.52 -12.55 9.10
CA LEU A 43 -23.76 -13.32 9.30
C LEU A 43 -23.85 -13.94 10.70
N SER A 44 -22.72 -14.35 11.27
CA SER A 44 -22.62 -14.88 12.63
C SER A 44 -22.91 -13.80 13.67
N GLU A 45 -22.36 -12.60 13.49
CA GLU A 45 -22.62 -11.42 14.34
C GLU A 45 -24.08 -10.96 14.24
N ALA A 46 -24.68 -11.08 13.06
CA ALA A 46 -26.11 -10.83 12.84
C ALA A 46 -27.03 -11.90 13.45
N GLY A 47 -26.49 -12.96 14.07
CA GLY A 47 -27.24 -13.97 14.81
C GLY A 47 -27.70 -15.19 14.02
N ASP A 48 -27.20 -15.43 12.80
CA ASP A 48 -27.52 -16.64 12.04
C ASP A 48 -26.85 -17.88 12.69
N LYS A 49 -27.67 -18.81 13.21
CA LYS A 49 -27.21 -20.02 13.90
C LYS A 49 -26.35 -20.94 13.02
N ARG A 50 -26.58 -20.98 11.70
CA ARG A 50 -25.77 -21.76 10.75
C ARG A 50 -24.43 -21.09 10.54
N ALA A 51 -24.40 -19.76 10.44
CA ALA A 51 -23.16 -19.00 10.35
C ALA A 51 -22.29 -19.18 11.60
N VAL A 52 -22.88 -19.13 12.80
CA VAL A 52 -22.16 -19.42 14.06
C VAL A 52 -21.52 -20.81 14.05
N THR A 53 -22.23 -21.82 13.54
CA THR A 53 -21.70 -23.18 13.45
C THR A 53 -20.61 -23.27 12.39
N LEU A 54 -20.82 -22.62 11.24
CA LEU A 54 -19.84 -22.56 10.16
C LEU A 54 -18.54 -21.89 10.62
N THR A 55 -18.61 -20.81 11.39
CA THR A 55 -17.45 -20.14 12.00
C THR A 55 -16.62 -21.13 12.82
N LYS A 56 -17.25 -21.93 13.68
CA LYS A 56 -16.54 -22.97 14.46
C LYS A 56 -15.85 -24.03 13.60
N VAL A 57 -16.43 -24.37 12.44
CA VAL A 57 -15.86 -25.35 11.51
C VAL A 57 -14.64 -24.76 10.78
N ILE A 58 -14.75 -23.54 10.25
CA ILE A 58 -13.69 -22.91 9.45
C ILE A 58 -12.53 -22.37 10.29
N GLU A 59 -12.74 -22.11 11.59
CA GLU A 59 -11.69 -21.69 12.53
C GLU A 59 -10.75 -22.84 12.95
N GLU A 60 -11.13 -24.10 12.73
CA GLU A 60 -10.28 -25.27 12.93
C GLU A 60 -9.96 -26.00 11.61
N PRO A 61 -9.28 -25.36 10.63
CA PRO A 61 -9.15 -25.87 9.27
C PRO A 61 -8.46 -27.23 9.21
N GLY A 62 -7.47 -27.50 10.08
CA GLY A 62 -6.79 -28.79 10.13
C GLY A 62 -7.72 -29.94 10.53
N LYS A 63 -8.58 -29.74 11.54
CA LYS A 63 -9.58 -30.74 11.94
C LYS A 63 -10.69 -30.88 10.91
N MET A 64 -11.15 -29.77 10.33
CA MET A 64 -12.15 -29.77 9.27
C MET A 64 -11.68 -30.59 8.06
N LEU A 65 -10.52 -30.25 7.49
CA LEU A 65 -9.94 -30.95 6.34
C LEU A 65 -9.71 -32.44 6.66
N SER A 66 -9.13 -32.74 7.83
CA SER A 66 -8.91 -34.13 8.24
C SER A 66 -10.21 -34.92 8.36
N THR A 67 -11.27 -34.32 8.91
CA THR A 67 -12.59 -34.96 9.04
C THR A 67 -13.17 -35.30 7.68
N ILE A 68 -13.16 -34.34 6.76
CA ILE A 68 -13.71 -34.50 5.41
C ILE A 68 -12.90 -35.52 4.61
N LEU A 69 -11.56 -35.45 4.69
CA LEU A 69 -10.66 -36.38 4.02
C LEU A 69 -10.84 -37.82 4.51
N VAL A 70 -10.94 -38.02 5.82
CA VAL A 70 -11.18 -39.35 6.42
C VAL A 70 -12.56 -39.87 5.99
N GLY A 71 -13.60 -39.05 6.06
CA GLY A 71 -14.95 -39.41 5.63
C GLY A 71 -14.99 -39.82 4.15
N ASN A 72 -14.41 -39.01 3.28
CA ASN A 72 -14.35 -39.27 1.85
C ASN A 72 -13.60 -40.58 1.54
N ASN A 73 -12.44 -40.80 2.18
CA ASN A 73 -11.66 -42.02 1.99
C ASN A 73 -12.41 -43.27 2.45
N ILE A 74 -13.07 -43.23 3.62
CA ILE A 74 -13.88 -44.36 4.10
C ILE A 74 -14.97 -44.69 3.09
N VAL A 75 -15.66 -43.68 2.58
CA VAL A 75 -16.75 -43.84 1.61
C VAL A 75 -16.23 -44.44 0.30
N ASN A 76 -15.16 -43.89 -0.27
CA ASN A 76 -14.62 -44.33 -1.57
C ASN A 76 -14.01 -45.74 -1.48
N LEU A 77 -13.28 -46.05 -0.41
CA LEU A 77 -12.73 -47.39 -0.19
C LEU A 77 -13.84 -48.42 0.06
N SER A 78 -14.90 -48.05 0.78
CA SER A 78 -16.06 -48.91 1.00
C SER A 78 -16.80 -49.17 -0.32
N ALA A 79 -16.99 -48.14 -1.15
CA ALA A 79 -17.62 -48.28 -2.47
C ALA A 79 -16.81 -49.20 -3.37
N SER A 80 -15.48 -49.01 -3.41
CA SER A 80 -14.55 -49.84 -4.19
C SER A 80 -14.55 -51.30 -3.73
N SER A 81 -14.50 -51.53 -2.42
CA SER A 81 -14.53 -52.88 -1.85
C SER A 81 -15.86 -53.58 -2.14
N LEU A 82 -16.99 -52.91 -1.91
CA LEU A 82 -18.32 -53.46 -2.19
C LEU A 82 -18.53 -53.74 -3.68
N MET A 83 -18.12 -52.82 -4.56
CA MET A 83 -18.21 -53.02 -6.00
C MET A 83 -17.36 -54.19 -6.46
N THR A 84 -16.19 -54.39 -5.87
CA THR A 84 -15.32 -55.54 -6.14
C THR A 84 -16.03 -56.84 -5.77
N THR A 85 -16.56 -56.93 -4.55
CA THR A 85 -17.30 -58.12 -4.08
C THR A 85 -18.54 -58.39 -4.93
N LEU A 86 -19.34 -57.36 -5.23
CA LEU A 86 -20.52 -57.43 -6.08
C LEU A 86 -20.17 -57.94 -7.49
N THR A 87 -19.07 -57.44 -8.06
CA THR A 87 -18.62 -57.85 -9.40
C THR A 87 -18.18 -59.31 -9.43
N ILE A 88 -17.45 -59.76 -8.41
CA ILE A 88 -17.04 -61.17 -8.31
C ILE A 88 -18.28 -62.08 -8.24
N GLN A 89 -19.31 -61.69 -7.48
CA GLN A 89 -20.54 -62.46 -7.33
C GLN A 89 -21.37 -62.53 -8.63
N LEU A 90 -21.43 -61.43 -9.40
CA LEU A 90 -22.28 -61.35 -10.59
C LEU A 90 -21.58 -61.77 -11.90
N PHE A 91 -20.32 -61.38 -12.07
CA PHE A 91 -19.58 -61.46 -13.34
C PHE A 91 -18.27 -62.26 -13.23
N GLY A 92 -17.90 -62.69 -12.02
CA GLY A 92 -16.66 -63.41 -11.75
C GLY A 92 -15.40 -62.54 -11.82
N ASN A 93 -14.25 -63.16 -11.52
CA ASN A 93 -12.97 -62.44 -11.34
C ASN A 93 -12.49 -61.67 -12.58
N LYS A 94 -12.87 -62.10 -13.79
CA LYS A 94 -12.41 -61.48 -15.05
C LYS A 94 -12.96 -60.07 -15.26
N ALA A 95 -14.09 -59.73 -14.63
CA ALA A 95 -14.75 -58.44 -14.78
C ALA A 95 -14.31 -57.38 -13.74
N VAL A 96 -13.55 -57.78 -12.71
CA VAL A 96 -13.19 -56.89 -11.58
C VAL A 96 -12.42 -55.66 -12.03
N GLY A 97 -11.46 -55.81 -12.95
CA GLY A 97 -10.68 -54.69 -13.48
C GLY A 97 -11.56 -53.66 -14.20
N ALA A 98 -12.47 -54.12 -15.07
CA ALA A 98 -13.40 -53.25 -15.78
C ALA A 98 -14.38 -52.55 -14.83
N ALA A 99 -14.94 -53.28 -13.87
CA ALA A 99 -15.84 -52.71 -12.87
C ALA A 99 -15.16 -51.67 -11.96
N THR A 100 -13.91 -51.92 -11.58
CA THR A 100 -13.10 -50.96 -10.82
C THR A 100 -12.89 -49.69 -11.64
N GLY A 101 -12.51 -49.82 -12.92
CA GLY A 101 -12.34 -48.66 -13.81
C GLY A 101 -13.63 -47.85 -13.98
N ILE A 102 -14.78 -48.51 -14.16
CA ILE A 102 -16.09 -47.86 -14.26
C ILE A 102 -16.44 -47.13 -12.96
N LEU A 103 -16.28 -47.77 -11.81
CA LEU A 103 -16.56 -47.13 -10.52
C LEU A 103 -15.64 -45.94 -10.28
N THR A 104 -14.35 -46.05 -10.58
CA THR A 104 -13.41 -44.93 -10.45
C THR A 104 -13.83 -43.76 -11.33
N LEU A 105 -14.27 -44.00 -12.57
CA LEU A 105 -14.80 -42.95 -13.44
C LEU A 105 -16.07 -42.32 -12.85
N LEU A 106 -16.98 -43.13 -12.30
CA LEU A 106 -18.20 -42.63 -11.67
C LEU A 106 -17.90 -41.78 -10.42
N ILE A 107 -16.97 -42.22 -9.56
CA ILE A 107 -16.51 -41.44 -8.40
C ILE A 107 -15.86 -40.15 -8.88
N LEU A 108 -14.97 -40.20 -9.88
CA LEU A 108 -14.29 -39.02 -10.38
C LEU A 108 -15.28 -37.99 -10.95
N VAL A 109 -16.24 -38.42 -11.77
CA VAL A 109 -17.19 -37.51 -12.41
C VAL A 109 -18.25 -37.04 -11.42
N PHE A 110 -18.95 -37.97 -10.75
CA PHE A 110 -20.14 -37.66 -9.95
C PHE A 110 -19.86 -37.48 -8.46
N GLY A 111 -18.80 -38.10 -7.94
CA GLY A 111 -18.36 -37.95 -6.56
C GLY A 111 -17.36 -36.80 -6.36
N GLU A 112 -16.54 -36.50 -7.36
CA GLU A 112 -15.43 -35.56 -7.19
C GLU A 112 -15.57 -34.28 -8.03
N ILE A 113 -15.33 -34.35 -9.34
CA ILE A 113 -15.24 -33.18 -10.22
C ILE A 113 -16.54 -32.38 -10.23
N SER A 114 -17.68 -33.00 -10.56
CA SER A 114 -18.95 -32.25 -10.70
C SER A 114 -19.39 -31.60 -9.38
N PRO A 115 -19.36 -32.29 -8.23
CA PRO A 115 -19.69 -31.68 -6.94
C PRO A 115 -18.74 -30.54 -6.55
N LYS A 116 -17.43 -30.66 -6.82
CA LYS A 116 -16.45 -29.59 -6.53
C LYS A 116 -16.73 -28.34 -7.36
N THR A 117 -16.97 -28.49 -8.67
CA THR A 117 -17.31 -27.36 -9.54
C THR A 117 -18.57 -26.64 -9.06
N LEU A 118 -19.62 -27.38 -8.68
CA LEU A 118 -20.84 -26.78 -8.15
C LEU A 118 -20.59 -26.05 -6.82
N ALA A 119 -19.73 -26.62 -5.97
CA ALA A 119 -19.35 -26.05 -4.68
C ALA A 119 -18.58 -24.75 -4.82
N THR A 120 -17.71 -24.60 -5.82
CA THR A 120 -17.02 -23.34 -6.09
C THR A 120 -18.00 -22.23 -6.43
N ILE A 121 -19.02 -22.52 -7.25
CA ILE A 121 -20.00 -21.52 -7.69
C ILE A 121 -20.96 -21.12 -6.55
N HIS A 122 -21.30 -22.07 -5.66
CA HIS A 122 -22.29 -21.86 -4.59
C HIS A 122 -21.72 -22.10 -3.18
N SER A 123 -20.48 -21.67 -2.95
CA SER A 123 -19.70 -21.99 -1.75
C SER A 123 -20.41 -21.59 -0.46
N GLU A 124 -20.91 -20.36 -0.36
CA GLU A 124 -21.61 -19.86 0.83
C GLU A 124 -22.84 -20.69 1.20
N ARG A 125 -23.73 -20.93 0.23
CA ARG A 125 -25.01 -21.64 0.46
C ARG A 125 -24.78 -23.09 0.90
N LEU A 126 -23.80 -23.75 0.29
CA LEU A 126 -23.46 -25.14 0.60
C LEU A 126 -22.69 -25.23 1.91
N ALA A 127 -21.73 -24.35 2.18
CA ALA A 127 -21.01 -24.27 3.44
C ALA A 127 -21.97 -24.11 4.63
N LEU A 128 -22.91 -23.17 4.55
CA LEU A 128 -23.93 -22.97 5.60
C LEU A 128 -24.84 -24.19 5.80
N ARG A 129 -25.16 -24.92 4.71
CA ARG A 129 -25.98 -26.13 4.78
C ARG A 129 -25.21 -27.29 5.40
N TYR A 130 -23.94 -27.44 5.08
CA TYR A 130 -23.10 -28.57 5.49
C TYR A 130 -22.49 -28.38 6.88
N ALA A 131 -22.33 -27.14 7.35
CA ALA A 131 -21.68 -26.78 8.61
C ALA A 131 -22.11 -27.65 9.80
N GLY A 132 -23.42 -27.86 9.99
CA GLY A 132 -23.93 -28.66 11.11
C GLY A 132 -23.53 -30.13 11.06
N VAL A 133 -23.57 -30.74 9.87
CA VAL A 133 -23.21 -32.15 9.66
C VAL A 133 -21.70 -32.32 9.84
N ILE A 134 -20.90 -31.44 9.24
CA ILE A 134 -19.44 -31.50 9.35
C ILE A 134 -18.99 -31.24 10.79
N TYR A 135 -19.60 -30.30 11.51
CA TYR A 135 -19.29 -30.04 12.91
C TYR A 135 -19.55 -31.26 13.80
N LEU A 136 -20.67 -31.95 13.59
CA LEU A 136 -20.97 -33.20 14.29
C LEU A 136 -19.91 -34.28 13.99
N MET A 137 -19.53 -34.43 12.71
CA MET A 137 -18.49 -35.38 12.30
C MET A 137 -17.12 -35.03 12.87
N MET A 138 -16.74 -33.75 12.91
CA MET A 138 -15.49 -33.28 13.53
C MET A 138 -15.44 -33.69 15.00
N THR A 139 -16.54 -33.50 15.72
CA THR A 139 -16.65 -33.87 17.14
C THR A 139 -16.54 -35.38 17.31
N LEU A 140 -17.24 -36.16 16.48
CA LEU A 140 -17.23 -37.63 16.56
C LEU A 140 -15.87 -38.24 16.19
N LEU A 141 -15.21 -37.70 15.16
CA LEU A 141 -13.92 -38.18 14.65
C LEU A 141 -12.72 -37.56 15.35
N THR A 142 -12.92 -36.65 16.32
CA THR A 142 -11.84 -36.04 17.12
C THR A 142 -10.79 -37.04 17.63
N PRO A 143 -11.13 -38.21 18.22
CA PRO A 143 -10.10 -39.15 18.67
C PRO A 143 -9.28 -39.75 17.52
N VAL A 144 -9.90 -40.00 16.37
CA VAL A 144 -9.22 -40.51 15.17
C VAL A 144 -8.30 -39.44 14.59
N ILE A 145 -8.79 -38.20 14.49
CA ILE A 145 -8.03 -37.05 13.99
C ILE A 145 -6.82 -36.78 14.90
N PHE A 146 -6.99 -36.90 16.22
CA PHE A 146 -5.87 -36.78 17.17
C PHE A 146 -4.77 -37.79 16.86
N CYS A 147 -5.10 -39.07 16.66
CA CYS A 147 -4.12 -40.09 16.28
C CYS A 147 -3.42 -39.77 14.95
N ILE A 148 -4.18 -39.34 13.94
CA ILE A 148 -3.63 -38.95 12.63
C ILE A 148 -2.68 -37.75 12.77
N ASN A 149 -3.05 -36.75 13.56
CA ASN A 149 -2.22 -35.56 13.78
C ASN A 149 -0.90 -35.93 14.48
N GLN A 150 -0.93 -36.84 15.45
CA GLN A 150 0.29 -37.32 16.10
C GLN A 150 1.22 -38.05 15.11
N LEU A 151 0.66 -38.84 14.19
CA LEU A 151 1.45 -39.50 13.13
C LEU A 151 2.05 -38.47 12.15
N SER A 152 1.27 -37.47 11.76
CA SER A 152 1.72 -36.39 10.88
C SER A 152 2.85 -35.58 11.53
N LEU A 153 2.72 -35.21 12.80
CA LEU A 153 3.77 -34.52 13.56
C LEU A 153 5.04 -35.36 13.67
N GLY A 154 4.92 -36.68 13.87
CA GLY A 154 6.07 -37.58 13.85
C GLY A 154 6.78 -37.60 12.48
N PHE A 155 6.02 -37.57 11.39
CA PHE A 155 6.56 -37.49 10.03
C PHE A 155 7.22 -36.13 9.74
N LEU A 156 6.62 -35.02 10.16
CA LEU A 156 7.20 -33.69 10.00
C LEU A 156 8.47 -33.50 10.84
N LEU A 157 8.53 -34.10 12.04
CA LEU A 157 9.72 -34.12 12.87
C LEU A 157 10.87 -34.86 12.16
N LEU A 158 10.57 -35.96 11.46
CA LEU A 158 11.55 -36.69 10.66
C LEU A 158 12.12 -35.82 9.51
N LEU A 159 11.28 -34.95 8.94
CA LEU A 159 11.66 -34.03 7.86
C LEU A 159 12.21 -32.69 8.35
N ARG A 160 12.30 -32.46 9.67
CA ARG A 160 12.73 -31.19 10.29
C ARG A 160 11.92 -29.96 9.84
N VAL A 161 10.63 -30.14 9.57
CA VAL A 161 9.72 -29.03 9.22
C VAL A 161 9.00 -28.57 10.49
N ASP A 162 9.00 -27.26 10.78
CA ASP A 162 8.26 -26.70 11.91
C ASP A 162 6.79 -26.46 11.53
N PRO A 163 5.83 -27.23 12.10
CA PRO A 163 4.40 -27.08 11.81
C PRO A 163 3.77 -25.81 12.41
N LYS A 164 4.51 -25.03 13.22
CA LYS A 164 3.99 -23.83 13.90
C LYS A 164 4.43 -22.52 13.26
N LYS A 165 5.08 -22.54 12.09
CA LYS A 165 5.37 -21.30 11.36
C LYS A 165 4.04 -20.64 10.99
N LYS A 166 3.64 -19.62 11.74
CA LYS A 166 2.44 -18.82 11.46
C LYS A 166 2.59 -18.23 10.06
N GLN A 167 1.48 -18.16 9.31
CA GLN A 167 1.41 -17.30 8.13
C GLN A 167 1.84 -15.90 8.57
N GLU A 168 2.75 -15.30 7.81
CA GLU A 168 3.22 -13.93 8.05
C GLU A 168 2.00 -13.00 8.04
N ALA A 169 2.01 -12.02 8.96
CA ALA A 169 0.96 -11.01 8.97
C ALA A 169 1.05 -10.22 7.66
N ILE A 170 -0.09 -9.81 7.11
CA ILE A 170 -0.14 -8.98 5.91
C ILE A 170 0.68 -7.72 6.18
N THR A 171 1.68 -7.47 5.33
CA THR A 171 2.54 -6.29 5.39
C THR A 171 1.91 -5.12 4.64
N GLU A 172 2.44 -3.93 4.84
CA GLU A 172 2.01 -2.75 4.08
C GLU A 172 2.25 -2.91 2.57
N ASP A 173 3.38 -3.49 2.17
CA ASP A 173 3.68 -3.82 0.77
C ASP A 173 2.63 -4.74 0.14
N GLU A 174 2.12 -5.72 0.91
CA GLU A 174 1.03 -6.58 0.44
C GLU A 174 -0.28 -5.79 0.29
N LEU A 175 -0.56 -4.81 1.15
CA LEU A 175 -1.71 -3.92 1.00
C LEU A 175 -1.57 -3.01 -0.23
N ARG A 176 -0.40 -2.41 -0.46
CA ARG A 176 -0.12 -1.65 -1.70
C ARG A 176 -0.32 -2.51 -2.94
N THR A 177 0.18 -3.75 -2.91
CA THR A 177 0.00 -4.69 -4.02
C THR A 177 -1.48 -4.98 -4.28
N ILE A 178 -2.30 -5.14 -3.23
CA ILE A 178 -3.75 -5.35 -3.38
C ILE A 178 -4.42 -4.12 -4.02
N VAL A 179 -4.03 -2.91 -3.63
CA VAL A 179 -4.55 -1.66 -4.21
C VAL A 179 -4.17 -1.56 -5.69
N GLU A 180 -2.92 -1.88 -6.04
CA GLU A 180 -2.42 -1.90 -7.42
C GLU A 180 -3.25 -2.85 -8.30
N VAL A 181 -3.38 -4.11 -7.87
CA VAL A 181 -4.17 -5.12 -8.61
C VAL A 181 -5.64 -4.68 -8.74
N SER A 182 -6.20 -4.07 -7.70
CA SER A 182 -7.59 -3.58 -7.74
C SER A 182 -7.76 -2.41 -8.71
N HIS A 183 -6.74 -1.57 -8.88
CA HIS A 183 -6.72 -0.53 -9.89
C HIS A 183 -6.63 -1.09 -11.31
N GLU A 184 -5.74 -2.06 -11.55
CA GLU A 184 -5.60 -2.75 -12.84
C GLU A 184 -6.90 -3.48 -13.25
N GLU A 185 -7.62 -4.04 -12.28
CA GLU A 185 -8.93 -4.68 -12.50
C GLU A 185 -10.08 -3.65 -12.68
N GLY A 186 -9.81 -2.35 -12.54
CA GLY A 186 -10.78 -1.27 -12.72
C GLY A 186 -11.78 -1.11 -11.57
N VAL A 187 -11.46 -1.66 -10.38
CA VAL A 187 -12.29 -1.53 -9.18
C VAL A 187 -12.02 -0.20 -8.46
N ILE A 188 -10.78 0.30 -8.54
CA ILE A 188 -10.31 1.53 -7.90
C ILE A 188 -9.87 2.51 -9.00
N GLU A 189 -10.27 3.78 -8.89
CA GLU A 189 -9.85 4.83 -9.83
C GLU A 189 -8.42 5.33 -9.53
N SER A 190 -7.76 5.98 -10.49
CA SER A 190 -6.37 6.44 -10.33
C SER A 190 -6.20 7.45 -9.18
N GLU A 191 -7.17 8.34 -8.99
CA GLU A 191 -7.18 9.32 -7.89
C GLU A 191 -7.31 8.64 -6.52
N GLU A 192 -8.18 7.64 -6.40
CA GLU A 192 -8.37 6.86 -5.17
C GLU A 192 -7.10 6.07 -4.82
N LYS A 193 -6.47 5.45 -5.83
CA LYS A 193 -5.17 4.76 -5.66
C LYS A 193 -4.11 5.73 -5.14
N LYS A 194 -4.01 6.93 -5.73
CA LYS A 194 -3.06 7.97 -5.30
C LYS A 194 -3.30 8.34 -3.84
N MET A 195 -4.54 8.65 -3.48
CA MET A 195 -4.89 8.99 -2.10
C MET A 195 -4.57 7.88 -1.10
N ILE A 196 -4.82 6.61 -1.44
CA ILE A 196 -4.48 5.47 -0.57
C ILE A 196 -2.97 5.37 -0.36
N ASN A 197 -2.18 5.53 -1.42
CA ASN A 197 -0.72 5.54 -1.33
C ASN A 197 -0.22 6.70 -0.47
N ASN A 198 -0.74 7.90 -0.70
CA ASN A 198 -0.43 9.08 0.10
C ASN A 198 -0.74 8.89 1.59
N VAL A 199 -1.79 8.14 1.95
CA VAL A 199 -2.08 7.81 3.37
C VAL A 199 -0.98 6.94 4.00
N PHE A 200 -0.40 6.01 3.23
CA PHE A 200 0.72 5.21 3.70
C PHE A 200 1.96 6.10 3.91
N ASP A 201 2.31 6.90 2.90
CA ASP A 201 3.48 7.79 2.94
C ASP A 201 3.35 8.85 4.05
N PHE A 202 2.15 9.38 4.26
CA PHE A 202 1.84 10.30 5.36
C PHE A 202 1.99 9.66 6.76
N GLY A 203 1.79 8.35 6.88
CA GLY A 203 2.04 7.60 8.10
C GLY A 203 3.52 7.52 8.44
N ASP A 204 4.37 7.47 7.41
CA ASP A 204 5.81 7.35 7.54
C ASP A 204 6.56 8.68 7.56
N SER A 205 5.97 9.76 7.05
CA SER A 205 6.58 11.08 7.05
C SER A 205 6.74 11.71 8.44
N VAL A 206 7.67 12.65 8.52
CA VAL A 206 7.88 13.53 9.67
C VAL A 206 7.52 14.98 9.34
N ALA A 207 7.41 15.81 10.38
CA ALA A 207 7.10 17.23 10.25
C ALA A 207 8.03 17.95 9.25
N LYS A 208 9.32 17.59 9.20
CA LYS A 208 10.29 18.13 8.23
C LYS A 208 9.87 17.94 6.78
N ASP A 209 9.23 16.82 6.44
CA ASP A 209 8.91 16.45 5.06
C ASP A 209 7.68 17.21 4.53
N VAL A 210 6.86 17.76 5.45
CA VAL A 210 5.57 18.41 5.16
C VAL A 210 5.58 19.90 5.51
N MET A 211 6.59 20.38 6.25
CA MET A 211 6.65 21.79 6.64
C MET A 211 6.96 22.71 5.46
N VAL A 212 6.39 23.91 5.51
CA VAL A 212 6.89 25.05 4.74
C VAL A 212 8.22 25.46 5.36
N PRO A 213 9.35 25.34 4.64
CA PRO A 213 10.66 25.67 5.17
C PRO A 213 10.76 27.16 5.53
N ARG A 214 11.60 27.52 6.52
CA ARG A 214 11.77 28.91 6.97
C ARG A 214 12.01 29.90 5.83
N ILE A 215 12.75 29.50 4.81
CA ILE A 215 13.11 30.33 3.67
C ILE A 215 11.91 30.71 2.78
N ASP A 216 10.85 29.91 2.82
CA ASP A 216 9.61 30.07 2.04
C ASP A 216 8.48 30.66 2.90
N MET A 217 8.71 30.83 4.20
CA MET A 217 7.75 31.46 5.10
C MET A 217 7.68 32.96 4.88
N VAL A 218 6.48 33.46 4.64
CA VAL A 218 6.19 34.90 4.75
C VAL A 218 6.01 35.27 6.22
N MET A 219 6.99 35.97 6.78
CA MET A 219 6.99 36.42 8.17
C MET A 219 6.94 37.95 8.30
N VAL A 220 6.49 38.43 9.45
CA VAL A 220 6.39 39.86 9.75
C VAL A 220 7.21 40.22 10.99
N ASP A 221 7.94 41.33 10.94
CA ASP A 221 8.67 41.84 12.11
C ASP A 221 7.69 42.43 13.13
N VAL A 222 7.92 42.21 14.43
CA VAL A 222 7.08 42.75 15.52
C VAL A 222 6.92 44.28 15.50
N ASP A 223 7.89 45.01 14.93
CA ASP A 223 7.89 46.47 14.85
C ASP A 223 7.26 46.99 13.52
N THR A 224 6.71 46.09 12.70
CA THR A 224 6.06 46.43 11.42
C THR A 224 4.80 47.27 11.64
N THR A 225 4.62 48.30 10.80
CA THR A 225 3.46 49.21 10.89
C THR A 225 2.18 48.56 10.36
N PHE A 226 1.02 49.11 10.74
CA PHE A 226 -0.28 48.64 10.24
C PHE A 226 -0.34 48.68 8.69
N GLU A 227 0.15 49.76 8.09
CA GLU A 227 0.16 49.93 6.64
C GLU A 227 1.03 48.88 5.92
N GLU A 228 2.21 48.57 6.44
CA GLU A 228 3.11 47.55 5.90
C GLU A 228 2.51 46.14 6.03
N LEU A 229 2.01 45.79 7.21
CA LEU A 229 1.36 44.49 7.44
C LEU A 229 0.13 44.30 6.53
N MET A 230 -0.64 45.36 6.30
CA MET A 230 -1.78 45.32 5.37
C MET A 230 -1.34 45.21 3.92
N GLU A 231 -0.17 45.73 3.56
CA GLU A 231 0.39 45.56 2.23
C GLU A 231 0.87 44.12 2.02
N THR A 232 1.56 43.53 2.99
CA THR A 232 1.91 42.09 2.98
C THR A 232 0.65 41.24 2.82
N PHE A 233 -0.42 41.54 3.56
CA PHE A 233 -1.68 40.83 3.40
C PHE A 233 -2.27 40.95 1.98
N ARG A 234 -2.21 42.12 1.35
CA ARG A 234 -2.75 42.29 -0.02
C ARG A 234 -1.95 41.54 -1.07
N GLN A 235 -0.64 41.43 -0.87
CA GLN A 235 0.27 40.75 -1.79
C GLN A 235 0.13 39.23 -1.64
N GLU A 236 0.26 38.75 -0.41
CA GLU A 236 0.39 37.31 -0.10
C GLU A 236 -0.96 36.63 0.15
N LYS A 237 -2.01 37.39 0.47
CA LYS A 237 -3.39 36.93 0.75
C LYS A 237 -3.53 35.92 1.90
N PHE A 238 -2.45 35.56 2.60
CA PHE A 238 -2.52 34.69 3.78
C PHE A 238 -3.28 35.32 4.94
N THR A 239 -4.04 34.50 5.68
CA THR A 239 -4.83 34.98 6.83
C THR A 239 -4.06 35.03 8.14
N ARG A 240 -2.91 34.37 8.22
CA ARG A 240 -2.06 34.27 9.42
C ARG A 240 -0.61 34.43 9.03
N PHE A 241 0.13 35.19 9.82
CA PHE A 241 1.56 35.42 9.61
C PHE A 241 2.33 35.10 10.90
N PRO A 242 3.44 34.34 10.83
CA PRO A 242 4.44 34.28 11.88
C PRO A 242 5.01 35.67 12.15
N VAL A 243 5.14 36.03 13.42
CA VAL A 243 5.77 37.27 13.86
C VAL A 243 7.08 36.96 14.55
N TYR A 244 8.16 37.55 14.07
CA TYR A 244 9.49 37.38 14.64
C TYR A 244 10.00 38.67 15.31
N GLU A 245 11.02 38.51 16.17
CA GLU A 245 11.70 39.64 16.81
C GLU A 245 13.22 39.50 16.63
N GLY A 246 13.82 40.50 15.99
CA GLY A 246 15.27 40.57 15.75
C GLY A 246 15.74 39.70 14.58
N THR A 247 15.51 38.39 14.65
CA THR A 247 15.85 37.44 13.56
C THR A 247 14.67 36.53 13.26
N THR A 248 14.58 36.03 12.02
CA THR A 248 13.55 35.08 11.58
C THR A 248 13.66 33.72 12.27
N ASP A 249 14.77 33.45 12.96
CA ASP A 249 14.94 32.27 13.82
C ASP A 249 14.01 32.34 15.04
N ASN A 250 13.68 33.55 15.51
CA ASN A 250 12.96 33.81 16.75
C ASN A 250 11.52 34.26 16.49
N VAL A 251 10.64 33.30 16.18
CA VAL A 251 9.20 33.54 16.07
C VAL A 251 8.58 33.64 17.47
N ILE A 252 8.08 34.83 17.80
CA ILE A 252 7.48 35.16 19.11
C ILE A 252 5.96 34.97 19.15
N GLY A 253 5.32 34.86 17.98
CA GLY A 253 3.88 34.57 17.91
C GLY A 253 3.32 34.55 16.51
N ILE A 254 2.00 34.46 16.43
CA ILE A 254 1.25 34.47 15.18
C ILE A 254 0.23 35.60 15.25
N ILE A 255 0.10 36.37 14.17
CA ILE A 255 -0.95 37.37 14.02
C ILE A 255 -1.97 36.90 13.00
N ASN A 256 -3.27 37.05 13.30
CA ASN A 256 -4.36 36.77 12.37
C ASN A 256 -4.94 38.09 11.84
N VAL A 257 -5.09 38.20 10.53
CA VAL A 257 -5.61 39.40 9.87
C VAL A 257 -7.00 39.79 10.40
N LYS A 258 -7.82 38.80 10.73
CA LYS A 258 -9.18 39.01 11.28
C LYS A 258 -9.17 39.72 12.64
N ASP A 259 -8.09 39.63 13.40
CA ASP A 259 -8.03 40.17 14.76
C ASP A 259 -7.82 41.69 14.76
N PHE A 260 -7.18 42.25 13.73
CA PHE A 260 -6.85 43.67 13.67
C PHE A 260 -7.52 44.45 12.53
N LEU A 261 -8.29 43.78 11.66
CA LEU A 261 -9.07 44.43 10.59
C LEU A 261 -10.00 45.55 11.08
N LEU A 262 -10.49 45.45 12.32
CA LEU A 262 -11.38 46.45 12.96
C LEU A 262 -10.64 47.37 13.95
N ALA A 263 -9.32 47.25 14.08
CA ALA A 263 -8.54 48.02 15.04
C ALA A 263 -8.36 49.49 14.61
N GLU A 264 -8.24 50.39 15.58
CA GLU A 264 -7.93 51.79 15.32
C GLU A 264 -6.46 51.96 14.91
N ARG A 265 -6.23 52.44 13.68
CA ARG A 265 -4.90 52.56 13.06
C ARG A 265 -3.83 53.30 13.89
N ARG A 266 -4.24 54.26 14.73
CA ARG A 266 -3.31 55.14 15.46
C ARG A 266 -2.69 54.52 16.71
N ALA A 267 -3.21 53.39 17.19
CA ALA A 267 -2.73 52.70 18.38
C ALA A 267 -2.34 51.24 18.09
N PHE A 268 -2.20 50.88 16.82
CA PHE A 268 -1.90 49.51 16.42
C PHE A 268 -0.46 49.14 16.79
N THR A 269 -0.33 48.10 17.60
CA THR A 269 0.94 47.42 17.87
C THR A 269 0.72 45.93 17.65
N ILE A 270 1.59 45.27 16.87
CA ILE A 270 1.45 43.83 16.57
C ILE A 270 1.37 43.00 17.86
N ARG A 271 2.15 43.39 18.89
CA ARG A 271 2.18 42.72 20.21
C ARG A 271 0.82 42.58 20.87
N ASP A 272 -0.10 43.52 20.64
CA ASP A 272 -1.44 43.49 21.25
C ASP A 272 -2.35 42.41 20.63
N PHE A 273 -1.97 41.91 19.45
CA PHE A 273 -2.71 40.91 18.67
C PHE A 273 -1.96 39.58 18.53
N LEU A 274 -0.81 39.43 19.22
CA LEU A 274 -0.04 38.20 19.17
C LEU A 274 -0.78 37.06 19.85
N ARG A 275 -0.92 35.95 19.11
CA ARG A 275 -1.33 34.66 19.65
C ARG A 275 -0.09 33.81 19.88
N GLN A 276 -0.07 33.09 21.01
CA GLN A 276 1.02 32.19 21.32
C GLN A 276 1.03 31.03 20.30
N PRO A 277 2.16 30.76 19.65
CA PRO A 277 2.26 29.68 18.70
C PRO A 277 2.44 28.36 19.46
N LEU A 278 1.97 27.27 18.85
CA LEU A 278 2.41 25.94 19.25
C LEU A 278 3.71 25.62 18.51
N TYR A 279 4.60 24.91 19.21
CA TYR A 279 5.87 24.48 18.66
C TYR A 279 5.95 22.95 18.58
N THR A 280 6.60 22.47 17.53
CA THR A 280 7.00 21.06 17.38
C THR A 280 8.47 21.00 16.95
N TYR A 281 9.01 19.79 16.82
CA TYR A 281 10.35 19.53 16.28
C TYR A 281 10.26 18.80 14.94
N GLU A 282 11.30 18.91 14.11
CA GLU A 282 11.37 18.40 12.73
C GLU A 282 11.05 16.91 12.57
N TYR A 283 11.46 16.08 13.52
CA TYR A 283 11.32 14.61 13.44
C TYR A 283 10.06 14.05 14.08
N LYS A 284 9.07 14.90 14.38
CA LYS A 284 7.79 14.41 14.91
C LYS A 284 6.98 13.78 13.78
N LYS A 285 6.42 12.59 14.01
CA LYS A 285 5.57 11.90 13.02
C LYS A 285 4.36 12.74 12.63
N THR A 286 4.13 12.89 11.33
CA THR A 286 3.09 13.76 10.77
C THR A 286 1.69 13.33 11.22
N ALA A 287 1.40 12.02 11.22
CA ALA A 287 0.15 11.48 11.72
C ALA A 287 -0.13 11.81 13.20
N GLU A 288 0.90 11.80 14.05
CA GLU A 288 0.77 12.17 15.46
C GLU A 288 0.54 13.68 15.63
N LEU A 289 1.29 14.49 14.87
CA LEU A 289 1.15 15.95 14.84
C LEU A 289 -0.26 16.37 14.41
N MET A 290 -0.82 15.76 13.37
CA MET A 290 -2.19 16.00 12.91
C MET A 290 -3.24 15.68 13.97
N VAL A 291 -3.06 14.61 14.74
CA VAL A 291 -3.96 14.28 15.86
C VAL A 291 -3.89 15.35 16.95
N GLU A 292 -2.69 15.87 17.24
CA GLU A 292 -2.49 16.94 18.23
C GLU A 292 -3.09 18.28 17.78
N MET A 293 -2.87 18.67 16.53
CA MET A 293 -3.45 19.87 15.91
C MET A 293 -4.98 19.85 16.01
N ARG A 294 -5.61 18.71 15.66
CA ARG A 294 -7.07 18.54 15.78
C ARG A 294 -7.58 18.59 17.22
N LYS A 295 -6.85 18.00 18.18
CA LYS A 295 -7.25 18.02 19.61
C LYS A 295 -7.15 19.40 20.23
N THR A 296 -6.15 20.17 19.82
CA THR A 296 -5.89 21.51 20.36
C THR A 296 -6.60 22.61 19.57
N PHE A 297 -7.27 22.27 18.47
CA PHE A 297 -7.88 23.21 17.52
C PHE A 297 -6.89 24.25 16.98
N ASN A 298 -5.62 23.86 16.86
CA ASN A 298 -4.57 24.68 16.28
C ASN A 298 -4.27 24.20 14.87
N ASN A 299 -4.47 25.10 13.91
CA ASN A 299 -4.23 24.84 12.48
C ASN A 299 -2.89 25.40 12.01
N PHE A 300 -2.02 25.82 12.92
CA PHE A 300 -0.76 26.50 12.60
C PHE A 300 0.26 26.20 13.70
N ILE A 301 1.37 25.59 13.33
CA ILE A 301 2.44 25.17 14.24
C ILE A 301 3.78 25.65 13.68
N ILE A 302 4.65 26.13 14.55
CA ILE A 302 6.04 26.45 14.22
C ILE A 302 6.91 25.22 14.47
N VAL A 303 7.72 24.84 13.49
CA VAL A 303 8.67 23.74 13.60
C VAL A 303 10.02 24.30 14.02
N LEU A 304 10.64 23.68 15.03
CA LEU A 304 11.95 24.07 15.52
C LEU A 304 13.00 23.00 15.17
N ASP A 305 14.23 23.46 14.91
CA ASP A 305 15.41 22.61 14.79
C ASP A 305 15.94 22.18 16.17
N GLU A 306 17.04 21.43 16.21
CA GLU A 306 17.64 20.93 17.46
C GLU A 306 18.29 22.04 18.32
N TYR A 307 18.55 23.21 17.74
CA TYR A 307 19.08 24.37 18.43
C TYR A 307 17.98 25.30 18.96
N GLY A 308 16.71 24.98 18.65
CA GLY A 308 15.53 25.75 19.04
C GLY A 308 15.27 26.96 18.13
N ALA A 309 15.93 27.04 16.98
CA ALA A 309 15.62 28.02 15.95
C ALA A 309 14.45 27.56 15.10
N THR A 310 13.74 28.50 14.48
CA THR A 310 12.64 28.18 13.56
C THR A 310 13.17 27.45 12.33
N ALA A 311 12.74 26.22 12.11
CA ALA A 311 13.03 25.43 10.91
C ALA A 311 11.98 25.64 9.82
N GLY A 312 10.72 25.84 10.22
CA GLY A 312 9.60 25.99 9.30
C GLY A 312 8.26 26.20 10.02
N MET A 313 7.17 26.03 9.27
CA MET A 313 5.81 25.99 9.80
C MET A 313 4.99 24.90 9.14
N ILE A 314 3.97 24.42 9.83
CA ILE A 314 2.99 23.47 9.29
C ILE A 314 1.59 23.98 9.57
N THR A 315 0.75 23.97 8.55
CA THR A 315 -0.68 24.20 8.67
C THR A 315 -1.46 22.89 8.60
N LEU A 316 -2.76 22.93 8.98
CA LEU A 316 -3.59 21.73 8.85
C LEU A 316 -3.91 21.46 7.37
N GLU A 317 -3.98 22.53 6.59
CA GLU A 317 -4.19 22.55 5.15
C GLU A 317 -3.05 21.78 4.44
N ASP A 318 -1.78 22.10 4.72
CA ASP A 318 -0.60 21.41 4.15
C ASP A 318 -0.62 19.90 4.45
N MET A 319 -1.01 19.51 5.67
CA MET A 319 -1.11 18.08 6.03
C MET A 319 -2.27 17.35 5.34
N LEU A 320 -3.34 18.06 4.97
CA LEU A 320 -4.43 17.47 4.19
C LEU A 320 -4.04 17.33 2.73
N GLU A 321 -3.28 18.29 2.21
CA GLU A 321 -2.75 18.27 0.86
C GLU A 321 -1.83 17.07 0.61
N GLU A 322 -0.97 16.71 1.57
CA GLU A 322 -0.15 15.50 1.45
C GLU A 322 -0.99 14.22 1.27
N ILE A 323 -2.20 14.16 1.86
CA ILE A 323 -3.10 13.00 1.73
C ILE A 323 -3.93 13.06 0.45
N VAL A 324 -4.51 14.22 0.16
CA VAL A 324 -5.53 14.39 -0.89
C VAL A 324 -4.90 14.73 -2.24
N GLY A 325 -3.67 15.25 -2.25
CA GLY A 325 -3.06 15.96 -3.37
C GLY A 325 -3.45 17.43 -3.38
N GLU A 326 -2.86 18.20 -4.33
CA GLU A 326 -3.12 19.64 -4.49
C GLU A 326 -4.64 19.93 -4.56
N ILE A 327 -5.11 20.77 -3.65
CA ILE A 327 -6.48 21.29 -3.65
C ILE A 327 -6.39 22.73 -4.13
N ARG A 328 -6.64 22.95 -5.43
CA ARG A 328 -6.70 24.31 -6.01
C ARG A 328 -7.72 25.16 -5.26
N ASP A 329 -7.26 26.22 -4.60
CA ASP A 329 -8.11 27.22 -3.98
C ASP A 329 -8.64 28.19 -5.05
N GLU A 330 -9.73 28.90 -4.74
CA GLU A 330 -10.36 29.87 -5.65
C GLU A 330 -9.45 31.09 -5.95
N TYR A 331 -8.29 31.20 -5.29
CA TYR A 331 -7.33 32.29 -5.44
C TYR A 331 -6.04 31.91 -6.18
N ASP A 332 -5.90 30.65 -6.61
CA ASP A 332 -4.69 30.08 -7.21
C ASP A 332 -4.66 30.22 -8.75
N GLU A 333 -5.43 31.15 -9.31
CA GLU A 333 -5.49 31.38 -10.77
C GLU A 333 -4.13 31.76 -11.39
N ASP A 334 -3.13 32.13 -10.57
CA ASP A 334 -1.80 32.57 -10.97
C ASP A 334 -0.69 31.52 -10.71
N GLU A 335 -0.98 30.33 -10.17
CA GLU A 335 0.03 29.26 -10.03
C GLU A 335 0.34 28.63 -11.39
N GLU A 336 1.59 28.76 -11.84
CA GLU A 336 2.08 28.05 -13.03
C GLU A 336 2.19 26.55 -12.71
N ASP A 337 1.66 25.68 -13.57
CA ASP A 337 1.71 24.23 -13.38
C ASP A 337 3.15 23.77 -13.09
N ALA A 338 3.35 23.00 -12.01
CA ALA A 338 4.67 22.54 -11.55
C ALA A 338 5.46 21.75 -12.63
N VAL A 339 4.75 21.14 -13.59
CA VAL A 339 5.32 20.54 -14.80
C VAL A 339 4.49 20.96 -15.99
N ARG A 340 5.11 21.65 -16.94
CA ARG A 340 4.49 22.11 -18.17
C ARG A 340 5.18 21.51 -19.39
N MET A 341 4.44 20.75 -20.18
CA MET A 341 4.94 20.23 -21.46
C MET A 341 5.07 21.36 -22.50
N ILE A 342 6.28 21.56 -23.03
CA ILE A 342 6.56 22.56 -24.06
C ILE A 342 6.50 21.93 -25.45
N ALA A 343 7.08 20.73 -25.59
CA ALA A 343 7.09 19.92 -26.82
C ALA A 343 7.15 18.41 -26.46
N PRO A 344 7.02 17.49 -27.43
CA PRO A 344 7.29 16.07 -27.19
C PRO A 344 8.68 15.90 -26.56
N ASP A 345 8.74 15.21 -25.42
CA ASP A 345 9.97 14.95 -24.67
C ASP A 345 10.68 16.20 -24.10
N GLU A 346 9.99 17.35 -24.06
CA GLU A 346 10.49 18.61 -23.50
C GLU A 346 9.51 19.22 -22.51
N TYR A 347 9.98 19.46 -21.28
CA TYR A 347 9.18 19.92 -20.16
C TYR A 347 9.86 21.08 -19.45
N LEU A 348 9.08 22.06 -19.02
CA LEU A 348 9.48 23.11 -18.09
C LEU A 348 8.95 22.75 -16.71
N ILE A 349 9.83 22.61 -15.73
CA ILE A 349 9.51 22.06 -14.41
C ILE A 349 9.95 23.06 -13.33
N SER A 350 9.14 23.22 -12.28
CA SER A 350 9.53 23.94 -11.07
C SER A 350 10.68 23.22 -10.36
N GLY A 351 11.73 23.95 -9.98
CA GLY A 351 12.87 23.36 -9.26
C GLY A 351 12.50 22.76 -7.90
N SER A 352 11.34 23.14 -7.36
CA SER A 352 10.79 22.60 -6.10
C SER A 352 10.03 21.27 -6.26
N THR A 353 9.72 20.84 -7.49
CA THR A 353 8.97 19.59 -7.74
C THR A 353 9.70 18.37 -7.15
N LYS A 354 8.98 17.57 -6.36
CA LYS A 354 9.51 16.34 -5.74
C LYS A 354 9.88 15.30 -6.81
N LEU A 355 10.95 14.54 -6.58
CA LEU A 355 11.43 13.51 -7.51
C LEU A 355 10.37 12.43 -7.77
N ASP A 356 9.64 12.01 -6.73
CA ASP A 356 8.59 10.98 -6.82
C ASP A 356 7.38 11.41 -7.66
N ASP A 357 6.98 12.68 -7.55
CA ASP A 357 5.91 13.25 -8.38
C ASP A 357 6.33 13.27 -9.85
N LEU A 358 7.56 13.70 -10.12
CA LEU A 358 8.10 13.74 -11.47
C LEU A 358 8.25 12.33 -12.07
N ASN A 359 8.71 11.36 -11.26
CA ASN A 359 8.76 9.95 -11.63
C ASN A 359 7.39 9.40 -12.00
N SER A 360 6.37 9.74 -11.21
CA SER A 360 4.99 9.29 -11.46
C SER A 360 4.41 9.89 -12.73
N TRP A 361 4.68 11.16 -13.02
CA TRP A 361 4.11 11.88 -14.17
C TRP A 361 4.80 11.52 -15.49
N LEU A 362 6.12 11.40 -15.48
CA LEU A 362 6.94 11.18 -16.68
C LEU A 362 7.45 9.74 -16.81
N ASN A 363 7.07 8.86 -15.89
CA ASN A 363 7.52 7.46 -15.81
C ASN A 363 9.07 7.35 -15.78
N LEU A 364 9.68 8.18 -14.94
CA LEU A 364 11.13 8.24 -14.70
C LEU A 364 11.50 7.41 -13.47
N LYS A 365 12.81 7.29 -13.19
CA LYS A 365 13.36 6.55 -12.06
C LYS A 365 14.45 7.33 -11.32
N LEU A 366 14.22 8.63 -11.16
CA LEU A 366 15.13 9.51 -10.43
C LEU A 366 15.10 9.16 -8.94
N GLU A 367 16.26 8.87 -8.37
CA GLU A 367 16.42 8.55 -6.95
C GLU A 367 17.57 9.37 -6.35
N SER A 368 17.40 9.84 -5.10
CA SER A 368 18.45 10.50 -4.33
C SER A 368 18.27 10.24 -2.84
N GLU A 369 19.38 10.00 -2.12
CA GLU A 369 19.36 9.87 -0.65
C GLU A 369 19.39 11.23 0.06
N ASP A 370 19.88 12.27 -0.61
CA ASP A 370 20.19 13.57 -0.01
C ASP A 370 19.18 14.67 -0.37
N TYR A 371 18.42 14.49 -1.46
CA TYR A 371 17.58 15.53 -2.04
C TYR A 371 16.21 15.02 -2.48
N ASP A 372 15.15 15.70 -2.04
CA ASP A 372 13.77 15.29 -2.36
C ASP A 372 13.23 15.96 -3.63
N SER A 373 13.85 17.06 -4.10
CA SER A 373 13.40 17.84 -5.27
C SER A 373 14.34 17.76 -6.47
N ILE A 374 13.80 18.00 -7.66
CA ILE A 374 14.58 18.02 -8.91
C ILE A 374 15.66 19.11 -8.91
N GLY A 375 15.39 20.27 -8.30
CA GLY A 375 16.37 21.34 -8.13
C GLY A 375 17.50 20.94 -7.19
N GLY A 376 17.18 20.25 -6.09
CA GLY A 376 18.19 19.69 -5.19
C GLY A 376 19.07 18.66 -5.90
N LEU A 377 18.47 17.76 -6.68
CA LEU A 377 19.19 16.77 -7.47
C LEU A 377 20.16 17.44 -8.47
N VAL A 378 19.73 18.46 -9.22
CA VAL A 378 20.60 19.15 -10.18
C VAL A 378 21.77 19.86 -9.48
N ILE A 379 21.53 20.53 -8.35
CA ILE A 379 22.60 21.14 -7.55
C ILE A 379 23.59 20.07 -7.08
N GLY A 380 23.08 18.93 -6.58
CA GLY A 380 23.90 17.81 -6.13
C GLY A 380 24.75 17.20 -7.25
N LEU A 381 24.21 17.11 -8.47
CA LEU A 381 24.95 16.59 -9.63
C LEU A 381 26.00 17.57 -10.15
N LEU A 382 25.74 18.89 -10.08
CA LEU A 382 26.70 19.93 -10.49
C LEU A 382 27.79 20.17 -9.43
N ASP A 383 27.52 19.84 -8.16
CA ASP A 383 28.41 20.02 -7.00
C ASP A 383 28.74 21.52 -6.73
N HIS A 384 27.83 22.40 -7.13
CA HIS A 384 27.82 23.83 -6.79
C HIS A 384 26.45 24.45 -7.05
N LEU A 385 26.24 25.70 -6.64
CA LEU A 385 25.08 26.48 -7.04
C LEU A 385 25.22 26.86 -8.52
N PRO A 386 24.28 26.45 -9.40
CA PRO A 386 24.39 26.71 -10.83
C PRO A 386 23.95 28.12 -11.21
N GLU A 387 24.46 28.59 -12.34
CA GLU A 387 23.95 29.76 -13.06
C GLU A 387 22.91 29.34 -14.13
N ALA A 388 22.06 30.28 -14.55
CA ALA A 388 21.10 30.04 -15.62
C ALA A 388 21.82 29.67 -16.92
N GLY A 389 21.36 28.60 -17.57
CA GLY A 389 21.93 28.00 -18.78
C GLY A 389 22.91 26.86 -18.52
N GLU A 390 23.28 26.58 -17.28
CA GLU A 390 24.04 25.38 -16.93
C GLU A 390 23.19 24.12 -17.09
N GLU A 391 23.83 23.01 -17.44
CA GLU A 391 23.14 21.76 -17.71
C GLU A 391 23.85 20.54 -17.18
N VAL A 392 23.06 19.52 -16.86
CA VAL A 392 23.55 18.22 -16.43
C VAL A 392 22.78 17.11 -17.12
N SER A 393 23.46 16.02 -17.46
CA SER A 393 22.83 14.81 -17.97
C SER A 393 22.75 13.77 -16.86
N HIS A 394 21.62 13.10 -16.74
CA HIS A 394 21.42 12.06 -15.74
C HIS A 394 20.38 11.05 -16.22
N GLU A 395 20.73 9.76 -16.23
CA GLU A 395 19.84 8.65 -16.57
C GLU A 395 19.02 8.82 -17.87
N GLY A 396 19.66 9.38 -18.91
CA GLY A 396 19.00 9.61 -20.20
C GLY A 396 18.11 10.86 -20.23
N LEU A 397 18.25 11.75 -19.25
CA LEU A 397 17.65 13.07 -19.22
C LEU A 397 18.74 14.12 -19.38
N ARG A 398 18.39 15.23 -20.02
CA ARG A 398 19.19 16.47 -20.01
C ARG A 398 18.39 17.53 -19.26
N LEU A 399 18.96 18.02 -18.17
CA LEU A 399 18.37 18.99 -17.26
C LEU A 399 19.12 20.31 -17.41
N VAL A 400 18.44 21.34 -17.90
CA VAL A 400 19.00 22.68 -18.12
C VAL A 400 18.39 23.65 -17.12
N VAL A 401 19.22 24.37 -16.38
CA VAL A 401 18.78 25.40 -15.44
C VAL A 401 18.26 26.59 -16.22
N ASP A 402 16.96 26.87 -16.16
CA ASP A 402 16.34 27.98 -16.89
C ASP A 402 16.45 29.30 -16.11
N SER A 403 16.02 29.27 -14.85
CA SER A 403 16.13 30.41 -13.93
C SER A 403 16.56 29.97 -12.53
N VAL A 404 17.33 30.85 -11.89
CA VAL A 404 17.79 30.72 -10.51
C VAL A 404 17.32 31.94 -9.77
N GLU A 405 16.58 31.73 -8.69
CA GLU A 405 16.13 32.81 -7.82
C GLU A 405 16.82 32.68 -6.46
N LYS A 406 17.55 33.73 -6.07
CA LYS A 406 18.41 33.73 -4.88
C LYS A 406 19.48 32.62 -4.95
N ASN A 407 19.29 31.52 -4.22
CA ASN A 407 20.21 30.38 -4.11
C ASN A 407 19.49 29.06 -4.42
N ARG A 408 18.36 29.09 -5.13
CA ARG A 408 17.63 27.90 -5.56
C ARG A 408 17.35 27.95 -7.05
N ILE A 409 17.33 26.79 -7.68
CA ILE A 409 16.82 26.67 -9.04
C ILE A 409 15.30 26.87 -8.98
N GLU A 410 14.80 27.84 -9.72
CA GLU A 410 13.39 28.15 -9.81
C GLU A 410 12.73 27.33 -10.93
N LYS A 411 13.38 27.24 -12.10
CA LYS A 411 12.89 26.48 -13.25
C LYS A 411 13.97 25.64 -13.92
N ILE A 412 13.58 24.46 -14.38
CA ILE A 412 14.41 23.50 -15.11
C ILE A 412 13.74 23.13 -16.42
N HIS A 413 14.47 23.26 -17.51
CA HIS A 413 14.13 22.68 -18.81
C HIS A 413 14.63 21.23 -18.83
N LEU A 414 13.71 20.26 -18.86
CA LEU A 414 13.99 18.84 -18.92
C LEU A 414 13.75 18.32 -20.33
N TYR A 415 14.73 17.60 -20.87
CA TYR A 415 14.66 16.89 -22.14
C TYR A 415 14.83 15.39 -21.90
N ILE A 416 13.91 14.57 -22.40
CA ILE A 416 14.06 13.11 -22.42
C ILE A 416 14.86 12.74 -23.66
N LEU A 417 16.08 12.23 -23.47
CA LEU A 417 16.99 11.92 -24.57
C LEU A 417 16.58 10.61 -25.25
N SER A 418 16.55 10.63 -26.59
CA SER A 418 16.35 9.42 -27.37
C SER A 418 17.56 8.47 -27.27
N ALA A 419 17.37 7.18 -27.56
CA ALA A 419 18.44 6.17 -27.48
C ALA A 419 19.68 6.47 -28.35
N GLN A 420 19.58 7.35 -29.36
CA GLN A 420 20.73 7.81 -30.16
C GLN A 420 21.48 8.98 -29.51
N GLU A 421 20.82 9.79 -28.70
CA GLU A 421 21.41 10.96 -28.01
C GLU A 421 22.11 10.56 -26.71
N GLN A 422 21.67 9.45 -26.10
CA GLN A 422 22.32 8.84 -24.92
C GLN A 422 23.75 8.35 -25.22
N GLU A 423 24.01 7.80 -26.41
CA GLU A 423 25.36 7.36 -26.81
C GLU A 423 26.34 8.53 -27.04
N SER A 424 25.84 9.69 -27.50
CA SER A 424 26.65 10.91 -27.64
C SER A 424 26.95 11.59 -26.31
N GLY A 425 25.97 11.68 -25.40
CA GLY A 425 26.14 12.32 -24.08
C GLY A 425 27.11 11.57 -23.16
N GLU A 426 27.07 10.22 -23.15
CA GLU A 426 28.03 9.41 -22.38
C GLU A 426 29.49 9.56 -22.85
N THR A 427 29.69 9.92 -24.13
CA THR A 427 31.02 10.15 -24.70
C THR A 427 31.57 11.49 -24.24
N GLU A 428 30.74 12.54 -24.20
CA GLU A 428 31.11 13.87 -23.69
C GLU A 428 31.30 13.90 -22.18
N GLU A 429 30.47 13.20 -21.39
CA GLU A 429 30.65 13.08 -19.92
C GLU A 429 31.97 12.38 -19.56
N LYS A 430 32.36 11.33 -20.29
CA LYS A 430 33.66 10.67 -20.08
C LYS A 430 34.82 11.60 -20.41
N GLU A 431 34.73 12.36 -21.49
CA GLU A 431 35.77 13.34 -21.86
C GLU A 431 35.86 14.49 -20.84
N HIS A 432 34.73 15.01 -20.34
CA HIS A 432 34.70 16.10 -19.37
C HIS A 432 35.21 15.66 -17.98
N ARG A 433 34.90 14.42 -17.57
CA ARG A 433 35.37 13.83 -16.30
C ARG A 433 36.86 13.48 -16.35
N ASP A 434 37.38 13.04 -17.51
CA ASP A 434 38.82 12.83 -17.72
C ASP A 434 39.59 14.14 -17.83
N HIS A 435 38.99 15.20 -18.39
CA HIS A 435 39.59 16.54 -18.41
C HIS A 435 39.69 17.17 -17.01
N ARG A 436 38.65 17.05 -16.17
CA ARG A 436 38.67 17.52 -14.76
C ARG A 436 39.73 16.79 -13.94
N LYS A 437 39.83 15.45 -14.06
CA LYS A 437 40.88 14.67 -13.37
C LYS A 437 42.30 15.05 -13.80
N ARG A 438 42.50 15.40 -15.07
CA ARG A 438 43.81 15.85 -15.58
C ARG A 438 44.19 17.24 -15.09
N ALA A 439 43.23 18.16 -14.99
CA ALA A 439 43.46 19.50 -14.44
C ALA A 439 43.89 19.44 -12.96
N ASP A 440 43.21 18.60 -12.16
CA ASP A 440 43.51 18.41 -10.75
C ASP A 440 44.89 17.77 -10.52
N SER A 441 45.29 16.82 -11.38
CA SER A 441 46.63 16.20 -11.31
C SER A 441 47.78 17.10 -11.80
N GLY A 442 47.49 18.12 -12.61
CA GLY A 442 48.49 19.04 -13.16
C GLY A 442 48.90 20.15 -12.17
N GLU A 443 48.01 20.50 -11.24
CA GLU A 443 48.31 21.49 -10.19
C GLU A 443 49.18 20.90 -9.07
N GLU A 444 49.09 19.59 -8.79
CA GLU A 444 49.97 18.92 -7.82
C GLU A 444 51.44 18.82 -8.30
N GLU A 445 51.70 18.72 -9.60
CA GLU A 445 53.07 18.62 -10.13
C GLU A 445 53.80 19.98 -10.22
N SER A 446 53.06 21.09 -10.32
CA SER A 446 53.64 22.44 -10.34
C SER A 446 53.97 23.00 -8.94
N ALA A 447 53.43 22.41 -7.87
CA ALA A 447 53.71 22.82 -6.50
C ALA A 447 54.94 22.12 -5.87
N ALA A 448 55.57 21.18 -6.60
CA ALA A 448 56.68 20.35 -6.12
C ALA A 448 58.02 20.57 -6.87
N SER A 449 58.17 21.65 -7.65
CA SER A 449 59.44 22.02 -8.33
C SER A 449 60.05 23.33 -7.83
#